data_AF-A0A7Y5CMD0-F1
#
_entry.id   AF-A0A7Y5CMD0-F1
#
_cell.length_a   1.000
_cell.length_b   1.000
_cell.length_c   1.000
_cell.angle_alpha   90.00
_cell.angle_beta   90.00
_cell.angle_gamma   90.00
#
_symmetry.space_group_name_H-M   'P 1'
#
loop_
_entity.id
_entity.type
_entity.pdbx_description
1 polymer ?
#
loop_
_entity_poly.entity_id
_entity_poly.type
_entity_poly.pdbx_seq_one_letter_code
_entity_poly.pdbx_strand_id
1 'polypeptide(L)'
;MKTAASLLPGLLSLFCLACPQAGDLPTDSNGASEDIFNRFTTQRVLSAASLPAMTTCLEFFPNSAEFLVLGKAGEVYHFVLIADSAALLGTFVLPEVAPAPAEIGLTDVAFDPQFALNGFVYFCFSTGDNRWNRIVRVQWSNNYQATANSLAIILNVDRLAPGRAWHGIYSLAFGADGYLYAALGDATQSQYAQDPTSLLGKLIRIAPRASGG
;
A
#
# COMPACT_ATOMS: atom_id res chain seq x y z
N MET A 1 58.28 22.16 -46.34
CA MET A 1 57.35 23.31 -46.22
C MET A 1 56.10 22.82 -45.51
N LYS A 2 55.72 23.46 -44.39
CA LYS A 2 54.35 23.70 -43.86
C LYS A 2 53.39 22.48 -43.81
N THR A 3 52.82 22.02 -42.69
CA THR A 3 52.42 22.67 -41.42
C THR A 3 52.01 21.55 -40.45
N ALA A 4 52.43 21.64 -39.18
CA ALA A 4 51.95 20.80 -38.09
C ALA A 4 50.64 21.39 -37.52
N ALA A 5 49.60 20.58 -37.38
CA ALA A 5 48.38 20.95 -36.67
C ALA A 5 48.50 20.50 -35.20
N SER A 6 48.56 21.46 -34.29
CA SER A 6 48.51 21.24 -32.84
C SER A 6 47.05 21.02 -32.41
N LEU A 7 46.73 19.82 -31.95
CA LEU A 7 45.47 19.55 -31.23
C LEU A 7 45.63 20.01 -29.77
N LEU A 8 44.84 21.01 -29.36
CA LEU A 8 44.66 21.34 -27.94
C LEU A 8 43.91 20.20 -27.24
N PRO A 9 44.26 19.80 -26.01
CA PRO A 9 43.39 18.99 -25.18
C PRO A 9 42.23 19.87 -24.69
N GLY A 10 41.01 19.50 -25.06
CA GLY A 10 39.80 20.10 -24.50
C GLY A 10 39.72 19.79 -23.01
N LEU A 11 39.74 20.85 -22.18
CA LEU A 11 39.36 20.76 -20.78
C LEU A 11 37.91 20.31 -20.70
N LEU A 12 37.68 19.09 -20.22
CA LEU A 12 36.35 18.61 -19.85
C LEU A 12 36.00 19.30 -18.52
N SER A 13 35.26 20.41 -18.58
CA SER A 13 34.70 21.06 -17.40
C SER A 13 33.71 20.12 -16.73
N LEU A 14 34.14 19.54 -15.60
CA LEU A 14 33.29 18.83 -14.66
C LEU A 14 32.30 19.86 -14.08
N PHE A 15 31.07 19.90 -14.58
CA PHE A 15 30.00 20.63 -13.91
C PHE A 15 29.69 19.90 -12.60
N CYS A 16 30.27 20.38 -11.49
CA CYS A 16 29.71 20.12 -10.18
C CYS A 16 28.28 20.70 -10.19
N LEU A 17 27.28 19.82 -10.14
CA LEU A 17 25.93 20.20 -9.69
C LEU A 17 26.08 20.72 -8.26
N ALA A 18 26.17 22.04 -8.12
CA ALA A 18 26.03 22.69 -6.83
C ALA A 18 24.63 22.36 -6.29
N CYS A 19 24.55 22.00 -5.01
CA CYS A 19 23.31 21.93 -4.26
C CYS A 19 22.59 23.28 -4.40
N PRO A 20 21.29 23.36 -4.76
CA PRO A 20 20.60 24.64 -4.84
C PRO A 20 20.68 25.33 -3.48
N GLN A 21 21.19 26.57 -3.48
CA GLN A 21 21.11 27.44 -2.30
C GLN A 21 19.63 27.69 -1.97
N ALA A 22 19.35 27.97 -0.70
CA ALA A 22 18.01 28.10 -0.11
C ALA A 22 17.18 29.32 -0.61
N GLY A 23 17.27 29.67 -1.90
CA GLY A 23 16.59 30.80 -2.53
C GLY A 23 15.81 30.49 -3.81
N ASP A 24 15.89 29.27 -4.36
CA ASP A 24 15.27 28.94 -5.66
C ASP A 24 13.88 28.28 -5.52
N LEU A 25 13.06 28.69 -4.55
CA LEU A 25 11.65 28.31 -4.55
C LEU A 25 10.91 29.09 -5.65
N PRO A 26 10.06 28.45 -6.46
CA PRO A 26 9.20 29.16 -7.40
C PRO A 26 8.37 30.21 -6.66
N THR A 27 8.53 31.48 -7.04
CA THR A 27 7.70 32.59 -6.55
C THR A 27 6.49 32.74 -7.47
N ASP A 28 5.37 33.17 -6.90
CA ASP A 28 4.24 33.62 -7.71
C ASP A 28 4.61 34.90 -8.49
N SER A 29 3.74 35.35 -9.40
CA SER A 29 3.96 36.54 -10.22
C SER A 29 4.15 37.85 -9.41
N ASN A 30 3.96 37.81 -8.09
CA ASN A 30 4.10 38.94 -7.18
C ASN A 30 5.37 38.86 -6.31
N GLY A 31 6.23 37.86 -6.51
CA GLY A 31 7.50 37.75 -5.79
C GLY A 31 7.35 37.31 -4.33
N ALA A 32 6.18 36.81 -3.91
CA ALA A 32 6.03 36.12 -2.65
C ALA A 32 6.50 34.67 -2.81
N SER A 33 7.30 34.17 -1.85
CA SER A 33 7.49 32.72 -1.73
C SER A 33 6.12 32.10 -1.53
N GLU A 34 5.68 31.19 -2.40
CA GLU A 34 4.47 30.42 -2.11
C GLU A 34 4.63 29.81 -0.72
N ASP A 35 3.75 30.17 0.21
CA ASP A 35 3.68 29.47 1.48
C ASP A 35 3.21 28.05 1.15
N ILE A 36 4.18 27.15 1.00
CA ILE A 36 3.95 25.73 0.67
C ILE A 36 3.02 25.08 1.70
N PHE A 37 2.88 25.66 2.90
CA PHE A 37 2.01 25.20 3.97
C PHE A 37 0.56 25.68 3.85
N ASN A 38 0.24 26.63 2.96
CA ASN A 38 -1.13 27.11 2.71
C ASN A 38 -1.70 26.69 1.35
N ARG A 39 -1.13 25.65 0.73
CA ARG A 39 -1.60 25.12 -0.57
C ARG A 39 -2.82 24.21 -0.47
N PHE A 40 -3.19 23.77 0.74
CA PHE A 40 -4.25 22.79 0.95
C PHE A 40 -5.11 23.14 2.16
N THR A 41 -6.43 22.97 2.02
CA THR A 41 -7.36 22.97 3.15
C THR A 41 -7.62 21.54 3.60
N THR A 42 -7.72 21.31 4.92
CA THR A 42 -8.06 20.00 5.47
C THR A 42 -9.43 20.04 6.14
N GLN A 43 -10.17 18.94 6.02
CA GLN A 43 -11.46 18.76 6.65
C GLN A 43 -11.51 17.38 7.29
N ARG A 44 -12.10 17.31 8.49
CA ARG A 44 -12.35 16.04 9.16
C ARG A 44 -13.67 15.44 8.67
N VAL A 45 -13.59 14.31 7.97
CA VAL A 45 -14.76 13.56 7.47
C VAL A 45 -15.34 12.62 8.54
N LEU A 46 -14.47 11.94 9.31
CA LEU A 46 -14.85 11.01 10.38
C LEU A 46 -14.10 11.33 11.68
N SER A 47 -14.71 11.00 12.82
CA SER A 47 -14.07 11.09 14.12
C SER A 47 -13.46 9.74 14.53
N ALA A 48 -12.51 9.72 15.46
CA ALA A 48 -11.90 8.48 15.95
C ALA A 48 -12.93 7.50 16.56
N ALA A 49 -14.04 8.00 17.12
CA ALA A 49 -15.12 7.16 17.66
C ALA A 49 -15.89 6.39 16.57
N SER A 50 -15.74 6.79 15.30
CA SER A 50 -16.40 6.19 14.15
C SER A 50 -15.48 5.22 13.39
N LEU A 51 -14.21 5.09 13.77
CA LEU A 51 -13.21 4.28 13.08
C LEU A 51 -12.88 3.02 13.87
N PRO A 52 -12.38 1.94 13.21
CA PRO A 52 -11.83 0.81 13.94
C PRO A 52 -10.61 1.23 14.77
N ALA A 53 -10.38 0.54 15.88
CA ALA A 53 -9.20 0.76 16.70
C ALA A 53 -7.93 0.43 15.90
N MET A 54 -6.92 1.30 15.99
CA MET A 54 -5.67 1.14 15.24
C MET A 54 -5.93 0.99 13.73
N THR A 55 -6.55 2.00 13.12
CA THR A 55 -6.79 2.04 11.68
C THR A 55 -5.48 1.86 10.90
N THR A 56 -5.49 0.99 9.89
CA THR A 56 -4.30 0.62 9.11
C THR A 56 -4.36 1.03 7.65
N CYS A 57 -5.53 0.97 7.02
CA CYS A 57 -5.70 1.30 5.61
C CYS A 57 -7.08 1.93 5.34
N LEU A 58 -7.14 2.76 4.30
CA LEU A 58 -8.36 3.26 3.68
C LEU A 58 -8.26 3.03 2.17
N GLU A 59 -9.31 2.51 1.55
CA GLU A 59 -9.36 2.29 0.10
C GLU A 59 -10.77 2.52 -0.45
N PHE A 60 -10.90 3.33 -1.49
CA PHE A 60 -12.17 3.56 -2.17
C PHE A 60 -12.52 2.39 -3.09
N PHE A 61 -13.81 2.08 -3.17
CA PHE A 61 -14.30 1.18 -4.20
C PHE A 61 -14.09 1.80 -5.58
N PRO A 62 -13.78 1.00 -6.63
CA PRO A 62 -13.56 1.52 -7.96
C PRO A 62 -14.74 2.37 -8.46
N ASN A 63 -14.47 3.63 -8.81
CA ASN A 63 -15.46 4.59 -9.34
C ASN A 63 -16.67 4.81 -8.41
N SER A 64 -16.48 4.77 -7.09
CA SER A 64 -17.56 4.90 -6.10
C SER A 64 -17.24 5.93 -5.01
N ALA A 65 -18.30 6.38 -4.30
CA ALA A 65 -18.18 7.12 -3.05
C ALA A 65 -18.05 6.18 -1.83
N GLU A 66 -18.22 4.88 -2.03
CA GLU A 66 -18.01 3.84 -1.02
C GLU A 66 -16.52 3.60 -0.79
N PHE A 67 -16.13 3.32 0.45
CA PHE A 67 -14.75 3.03 0.82
C PHE A 67 -14.68 2.10 2.03
N LEU A 68 -13.56 1.38 2.13
CA LEU A 68 -13.21 0.57 3.28
C LEU A 68 -12.25 1.30 4.19
N VAL A 69 -12.39 1.08 5.49
CA VAL A 69 -11.39 1.41 6.50
C VAL A 69 -11.07 0.14 7.28
N LEU A 70 -9.79 -0.20 7.36
CA LEU A 70 -9.32 -1.41 8.03
C LEU A 70 -8.87 -1.12 9.45
N GLY A 71 -9.24 -2.00 10.37
CA GLY A 71 -8.71 -2.08 11.72
C GLY A 71 -7.66 -3.17 11.81
N LYS A 72 -6.59 -2.91 12.57
CA LYS A 72 -5.50 -3.87 12.76
C LYS A 72 -5.97 -5.25 13.22
N ALA A 73 -7.06 -5.33 13.98
CA ALA A 73 -7.61 -6.60 14.48
C ALA A 73 -8.34 -7.45 13.43
N GLY A 74 -8.32 -7.05 12.16
CA GLY A 74 -9.04 -7.72 11.08
C GLY A 74 -10.41 -7.12 10.79
N GLU A 75 -10.75 -6.03 11.49
CA GLU A 75 -12.00 -5.32 11.29
C GLU A 75 -12.00 -4.62 9.93
N VAL A 76 -13.12 -4.74 9.21
CA VAL A 76 -13.33 -4.04 7.94
C VAL A 76 -14.61 -3.23 8.09
N TYR A 77 -14.47 -1.91 8.02
CA TYR A 77 -15.57 -0.97 8.09
C TYR A 77 -15.89 -0.47 6.69
N HIS A 78 -17.13 -0.58 6.27
CA HIS A 78 -17.62 -0.13 4.97
C HIS A 78 -18.40 1.17 5.13
N PHE A 79 -17.95 2.23 4.46
CA PHE A 79 -18.57 3.55 4.51
C PHE A 79 -18.99 4.03 3.13
N VAL A 80 -19.87 5.03 3.10
CA VAL A 80 -20.13 5.87 1.93
C VAL A 80 -19.89 7.33 2.28
N LEU A 81 -19.20 8.05 1.40
CA LEU A 81 -19.00 9.49 1.49
C LEU A 81 -20.29 10.23 1.11
N ILE A 82 -20.70 11.17 1.95
CA ILE A 82 -21.89 12.02 1.77
C ILE A 82 -21.46 13.46 2.02
N ALA A 83 -21.16 14.16 0.91
CA ALA A 83 -20.57 15.50 0.92
C ALA A 83 -19.34 15.54 1.84
N ASP A 84 -19.46 16.25 2.95
CA ASP A 84 -18.39 16.55 3.91
C ASP A 84 -18.31 15.55 5.07
N SER A 85 -19.07 14.46 5.00
CA SER A 85 -19.21 13.44 6.04
C SER A 85 -19.23 12.04 5.44
N ALA A 86 -19.22 11.00 6.27
CA ALA A 86 -19.43 9.63 5.81
C ALA A 86 -20.42 8.88 6.71
N ALA A 87 -21.17 7.96 6.11
CA ALA A 87 -22.11 7.08 6.80
C ALA A 87 -21.60 5.64 6.79
N LEU A 88 -21.70 4.95 7.93
CA LEU A 88 -21.34 3.53 8.04
C LEU A 88 -22.42 2.68 7.37
N LEU A 89 -22.03 1.87 6.39
CA LEU A 89 -22.90 0.91 5.70
C LEU A 89 -22.85 -0.48 6.34
N GLY A 90 -21.76 -0.82 7.02
CA GLY A 90 -21.66 -2.06 7.78
C GLY A 90 -20.22 -2.45 8.10
N THR A 91 -20.07 -3.59 8.77
CA THR A 91 -18.77 -4.09 9.22
C THR A 91 -18.71 -5.61 9.13
N PHE A 92 -17.48 -6.14 9.03
CA PHE A 92 -17.16 -7.54 9.29
C PHE A 92 -15.75 -7.67 9.84
N VAL A 93 -15.39 -8.89 10.24
CA VAL A 93 -14.04 -9.25 10.67
C VAL A 93 -13.53 -10.35 9.77
N LEU A 94 -12.33 -10.19 9.21
CA LEU A 94 -11.65 -11.26 8.50
C LEU A 94 -11.20 -12.35 9.49
N PRO A 95 -11.46 -13.64 9.20
CA PRO A 95 -11.05 -14.71 10.09
C PRO A 95 -9.53 -14.88 10.10
N GLU A 96 -9.02 -15.53 11.15
CA GLU A 96 -7.59 -15.84 11.36
C GLU A 96 -6.66 -14.65 11.61
N VAL A 97 -7.17 -13.43 11.57
CA VAL A 97 -6.43 -12.25 12.02
C VAL A 97 -6.41 -12.23 13.55
N ALA A 98 -5.22 -12.19 14.14
CA ALA A 98 -5.09 -11.81 15.55
C ALA A 98 -4.00 -10.74 15.66
N PRO A 99 -4.35 -9.52 16.07
CA PRO A 99 -3.39 -8.44 16.14
C PRO A 99 -2.39 -8.69 17.28
N ALA A 100 -1.15 -8.29 17.06
CA ALA A 100 -0.11 -8.24 18.09
C ALA A 100 0.62 -6.89 18.01
N PRO A 101 1.57 -6.58 18.91
CA PRO A 101 2.36 -5.36 18.83
C PRO A 101 3.06 -5.14 17.47
N ALA A 102 3.54 -3.92 17.23
CA ALA A 102 4.15 -3.48 15.98
C ALA A 102 3.21 -3.64 14.76
N GLU A 103 3.55 -4.44 13.75
CA GLU A 103 2.83 -4.43 12.46
C GLU A 103 1.89 -5.64 12.27
N ILE A 104 1.69 -6.44 13.31
CA ILE A 104 0.94 -7.69 13.21
C ILE A 104 -0.55 -7.40 13.20
N GLY A 105 -1.19 -7.66 12.08
CA GLY A 105 -2.64 -7.48 11.91
C GLY A 105 -3.01 -7.38 10.43
N LEU A 106 -4.19 -6.84 10.17
CA LEU A 106 -4.66 -6.48 8.83
C LEU A 106 -4.03 -5.16 8.38
N THR A 107 -3.33 -5.17 7.25
CA THR A 107 -2.49 -4.03 6.82
C THR A 107 -2.95 -3.36 5.54
N ASP A 108 -3.44 -4.11 4.55
CA ASP A 108 -3.85 -3.51 3.28
C ASP A 108 -5.01 -4.24 2.58
N VAL A 109 -5.63 -3.54 1.63
CA VAL A 109 -6.71 -4.04 0.76
C VAL A 109 -6.53 -3.54 -0.67
N ALA A 110 -6.89 -4.35 -1.65
CA ALA A 110 -6.94 -3.95 -3.06
C ALA A 110 -8.16 -4.53 -3.76
N PHE A 111 -8.83 -3.73 -4.56
CA PHE A 111 -9.93 -4.17 -5.41
C PHE A 111 -9.41 -4.76 -6.72
N ASP A 112 -9.98 -5.88 -7.16
CA ASP A 112 -9.70 -6.41 -8.48
C ASP A 112 -10.07 -5.38 -9.57
N PRO A 113 -9.29 -5.22 -10.66
CA PRO A 113 -9.63 -4.30 -11.74
C PRO A 113 -10.98 -4.61 -12.41
N GLN A 114 -11.44 -5.86 -12.32
CA GLN A 114 -12.74 -6.32 -12.79
C GLN A 114 -13.75 -6.48 -11.64
N PHE A 115 -13.56 -5.77 -10.51
CA PHE A 115 -14.43 -5.84 -9.33
C PHE A 115 -15.93 -5.72 -9.65
N ALA A 116 -16.31 -4.84 -10.59
CA ALA A 116 -17.70 -4.68 -10.99
C ALA A 116 -18.33 -5.95 -11.61
N LEU A 117 -17.50 -6.86 -12.14
CA LEU A 117 -17.90 -8.12 -12.74
C LEU A 117 -17.73 -9.31 -11.79
N ASN A 118 -16.61 -9.34 -11.06
CA ASN A 118 -16.22 -10.51 -10.26
C ASN A 118 -16.36 -10.30 -8.75
N GLY A 119 -16.52 -9.08 -8.26
CA GLY A 119 -16.62 -8.74 -6.84
C GLY A 119 -15.38 -9.13 -6.00
N PHE A 120 -14.21 -9.36 -6.60
CA PHE A 120 -13.05 -9.81 -5.85
C PHE A 120 -12.32 -8.68 -5.13
N VAL A 121 -12.01 -8.91 -3.85
CA VAL A 121 -11.26 -8.00 -3.00
C VAL A 121 -10.13 -8.76 -2.33
N TYR A 122 -8.92 -8.22 -2.39
CA TYR A 122 -7.72 -8.81 -1.85
C TYR A 122 -7.33 -8.12 -0.56
N PHE A 123 -6.88 -8.88 0.44
CA PHE A 123 -6.42 -8.36 1.71
C PHE A 123 -5.06 -8.96 2.06
N CYS A 124 -4.22 -8.22 2.76
CA CYS A 124 -3.02 -8.78 3.37
C CYS A 124 -3.00 -8.58 4.89
N PHE A 125 -2.60 -9.63 5.61
CA PHE A 125 -2.57 -9.62 7.06
C PHE A 125 -1.61 -10.66 7.65
N SER A 126 -1.24 -10.48 8.92
CA SER A 126 -0.54 -11.51 9.69
C SER A 126 -1.51 -12.46 10.39
N THR A 127 -1.29 -13.78 10.28
CA THR A 127 -2.14 -14.79 10.94
C THR A 127 -1.88 -14.84 12.44
N GLY A 128 -2.94 -15.14 13.20
CA GLY A 128 -2.90 -15.19 14.67
C GLY A 128 -2.08 -16.34 15.26
N ASP A 129 -1.82 -17.39 14.48
CA ASP A 129 -0.85 -18.45 14.83
C ASP A 129 0.61 -18.00 14.71
N ASN A 130 0.83 -16.73 14.35
CA ASN A 130 2.12 -16.08 14.21
C ASN A 130 3.03 -16.69 13.13
N ARG A 131 2.46 -17.51 12.23
CA ARG A 131 3.21 -18.30 11.24
C ARG A 131 3.32 -17.61 9.89
N TRP A 132 2.25 -16.93 9.46
CA TRP A 132 2.16 -16.41 8.11
C TRP A 132 1.91 -14.90 8.11
N ASN A 133 2.56 -14.22 7.17
CA ASN A 133 1.95 -13.08 6.53
C ASN A 133 1.25 -13.58 5.26
N ARG A 134 0.00 -13.20 5.08
CA ARG A 134 -0.90 -13.85 4.13
C ARG A 134 -1.52 -12.81 3.21
N ILE A 135 -1.65 -13.18 1.94
CA ILE A 135 -2.54 -12.52 0.98
C ILE A 135 -3.73 -13.43 0.77
N VAL A 136 -4.93 -12.88 0.92
CA VAL A 136 -6.19 -13.57 0.68
C VAL A 136 -7.03 -12.80 -0.32
N ARG A 137 -8.05 -13.46 -0.84
CA ARG A 137 -9.11 -12.88 -1.65
C ARG A 137 -10.46 -13.28 -1.07
N VAL A 138 -11.41 -12.36 -1.04
CA VAL A 138 -12.83 -12.62 -0.75
C VAL A 138 -13.70 -12.25 -1.95
N GLN A 139 -14.89 -12.82 -1.99
CA GLN A 139 -16.00 -12.43 -2.84
C GLN A 139 -16.86 -11.40 -2.09
N TRP A 140 -16.83 -10.14 -2.53
CA TRP A 140 -17.64 -9.07 -1.95
C TRP A 140 -19.13 -9.28 -2.23
N SER A 141 -19.94 -8.98 -1.21
CA SER A 141 -21.38 -8.88 -1.29
C SER A 141 -21.90 -7.99 -0.14
N ASN A 142 -23.15 -7.53 -0.27
CA ASN A 142 -23.84 -6.82 0.82
C ASN A 142 -24.22 -7.72 2.01
N ASN A 143 -23.95 -9.04 1.92
CA ASN A 143 -23.95 -9.93 3.07
C ASN A 143 -22.52 -10.04 3.61
N TYR A 144 -22.19 -9.16 4.56
CA TYR A 144 -20.83 -9.06 5.11
C TYR A 144 -20.31 -10.37 5.74
N GLN A 145 -21.21 -11.21 6.29
CA GLN A 145 -20.83 -12.52 6.80
C GLN A 145 -20.46 -13.49 5.67
N ALA A 146 -21.24 -13.50 4.57
CA ALA A 146 -20.91 -14.29 3.39
C ALA A 146 -19.58 -13.82 2.75
N THR A 147 -19.34 -12.51 2.73
CA THR A 147 -18.07 -11.92 2.28
C THR A 147 -16.89 -12.47 3.10
N ALA A 148 -16.95 -12.38 4.43
CA ALA A 148 -15.89 -12.90 5.31
C ALA A 148 -15.67 -14.42 5.14
N ASN A 149 -16.74 -15.19 4.96
CA ASN A 149 -16.69 -16.64 4.80
C ASN A 149 -16.20 -17.11 3.43
N SER A 150 -16.10 -16.23 2.44
CA SER A 150 -15.63 -16.55 1.09
C SER A 150 -14.11 -16.49 0.93
N LEU A 151 -13.38 -16.30 2.04
CA LEU A 151 -11.92 -16.17 2.07
C LEU A 151 -11.22 -17.34 1.38
N ALA A 152 -10.38 -16.99 0.40
CA ALA A 152 -9.47 -17.89 -0.29
C ALA A 152 -8.03 -17.42 -0.10
N ILE A 153 -7.13 -18.33 0.24
CA ILE A 153 -5.70 -18.04 0.40
C ILE A 153 -5.06 -17.92 -0.98
N ILE A 154 -4.33 -16.81 -1.20
CA ILE A 154 -3.59 -16.55 -2.45
C ILE A 154 -2.09 -16.82 -2.25
N LEU A 155 -1.53 -16.32 -1.14
CA LEU A 155 -0.12 -16.49 -0.82
C LEU A 155 0.10 -16.59 0.70
N ASN A 156 0.98 -17.49 1.11
CA ASN A 156 1.55 -17.54 2.45
C ASN A 156 3.03 -17.21 2.38
N VAL A 157 3.47 -16.26 3.21
CA VAL A 157 4.88 -15.90 3.42
C VAL A 157 5.22 -16.20 4.88
N ASP A 158 6.22 -17.04 5.11
CA ASP A 158 6.67 -17.39 6.46
C ASP A 158 7.23 -16.15 7.17
N ARG A 159 6.85 -15.97 8.44
CA ARG A 159 7.32 -14.84 9.26
C ARG A 159 8.70 -15.03 9.86
N LEU A 160 9.27 -16.23 9.80
CA LEU A 160 10.60 -16.68 10.24
C LEU A 160 10.97 -16.48 11.72
N ALA A 161 10.42 -15.46 12.38
CA ALA A 161 10.70 -15.13 13.77
C ALA A 161 9.47 -14.52 14.44
N PRO A 162 8.68 -15.29 15.22
CA PRO A 162 7.46 -14.80 15.88
C PRO A 162 7.66 -13.64 16.89
N GLY A 163 8.89 -13.20 17.14
CA GLY A 163 9.23 -12.03 17.97
C GLY A 163 9.72 -10.77 17.24
N ARG A 164 9.96 -10.83 15.92
CA ARG A 164 10.34 -9.67 15.10
C ARG A 164 9.15 -9.23 14.26
N ALA A 165 8.35 -8.34 14.84
CA ALA A 165 7.06 -7.92 14.32
C ALA A 165 7.12 -6.68 13.40
N TRP A 166 8.26 -6.48 12.72
CA TRP A 166 8.57 -5.31 11.91
C TRP A 166 9.04 -5.76 10.53
N HIS A 167 8.83 -4.95 9.50
CA HIS A 167 9.18 -5.25 8.12
C HIS A 167 8.42 -6.46 7.57
N GLY A 168 7.12 -6.53 7.86
CA GLY A 168 6.19 -7.56 7.37
C GLY A 168 5.66 -7.34 5.93
N ILE A 169 4.47 -7.86 5.62
CA ILE A 169 3.76 -7.53 4.36
C ILE A 169 2.99 -6.23 4.57
N TYR A 170 3.10 -5.30 3.61
CA TYR A 170 2.57 -3.95 3.82
C TYR A 170 1.61 -3.44 2.78
N SER A 171 1.80 -3.81 1.51
CA SER A 171 1.03 -3.18 0.46
C SER A 171 0.69 -4.10 -0.69
N LEU A 172 -0.51 -3.91 -1.20
CA LEU A 172 -1.10 -4.53 -2.36
C LEU A 172 -1.50 -3.43 -3.36
N ALA A 173 -1.24 -3.66 -4.64
CA ALA A 173 -1.76 -2.79 -5.68
C ALA A 173 -1.93 -3.57 -6.99
N PHE A 174 -2.97 -3.27 -7.75
CA PHE A 174 -3.07 -3.76 -9.11
C PHE A 174 -2.32 -2.84 -10.08
N GLY A 175 -1.47 -3.44 -10.91
CA GLY A 175 -0.85 -2.74 -12.02
C GLY A 175 -1.81 -2.57 -13.19
N ALA A 176 -1.50 -1.63 -14.08
CA ALA A 176 -2.23 -1.46 -15.35
C ALA A 176 -2.12 -2.69 -16.28
N ASP A 177 -1.18 -3.60 -16.00
CA ASP A 177 -1.03 -4.89 -16.68
C ASP A 177 -1.97 -5.98 -16.12
N GLY A 178 -2.79 -5.67 -15.11
CA GLY A 178 -3.79 -6.57 -14.52
C GLY A 178 -3.24 -7.55 -13.49
N TYR A 179 -1.97 -7.42 -13.10
CA TYR A 179 -1.39 -8.26 -12.06
C TYR A 179 -1.52 -7.61 -10.67
N LEU A 180 -1.64 -8.44 -9.64
CA LEU A 180 -1.54 -8.01 -8.26
C LEU A 180 -0.07 -7.92 -7.86
N TYR A 181 0.37 -6.75 -7.45
CA TYR A 181 1.70 -6.52 -6.89
C TYR A 181 1.62 -6.53 -5.37
N ALA A 182 2.64 -7.11 -4.73
CA ALA A 182 2.76 -7.09 -3.29
C ALA A 182 4.18 -6.70 -2.87
N ALA A 183 4.29 -5.72 -1.97
CA ALA A 183 5.53 -5.34 -1.33
C ALA A 183 5.72 -6.15 -0.03
N LEU A 184 6.70 -7.05 -0.05
CA LEU A 184 7.02 -7.95 1.05
C LEU A 184 8.28 -7.44 1.76
N GLY A 185 8.16 -7.07 3.03
CA GLY A 185 9.29 -6.66 3.84
C GLY A 185 10.25 -7.80 4.17
N ASP A 186 11.42 -7.44 4.71
CA ASP A 186 12.53 -8.36 4.98
C ASP A 186 12.49 -8.99 6.37
N ALA A 187 11.44 -8.76 7.15
CA ALA A 187 11.29 -9.15 8.55
C ALA A 187 12.47 -8.68 9.45
N THR A 188 13.07 -7.52 9.15
CA THR A 188 14.27 -6.95 9.78
C THR A 188 15.52 -7.82 9.60
N GLN A 189 15.51 -8.67 8.59
CA GLN A 189 16.57 -9.63 8.27
C GLN A 189 17.00 -9.41 6.83
N SER A 190 17.73 -8.32 6.61
CA SER A 190 18.18 -7.83 5.30
C SER A 190 18.89 -8.89 4.43
N GLN A 191 19.48 -9.93 5.02
CA GLN A 191 20.08 -11.03 4.26
C GLN A 191 19.06 -11.75 3.37
N TYR A 192 17.78 -11.83 3.78
CA TYR A 192 16.74 -12.47 2.97
C TYR A 192 16.31 -11.61 1.77
N ALA A 193 16.47 -10.28 1.84
CA ALA A 193 16.25 -9.42 0.70
C ALA A 193 17.22 -9.77 -0.45
N GLN A 194 18.45 -10.15 -0.13
CA GLN A 194 19.48 -10.57 -1.10
C GLN A 194 19.36 -12.03 -1.55
N ASP A 195 18.66 -12.87 -0.79
CA ASP A 195 18.44 -14.28 -1.15
C ASP A 195 17.34 -14.40 -2.22
N PRO A 196 17.65 -14.89 -3.43
CA PRO A 196 16.67 -15.06 -4.51
C PRO A 196 15.67 -16.20 -4.25
N THR A 197 15.94 -17.08 -3.30
CA THR A 197 15.05 -18.19 -2.92
C THR A 197 14.02 -17.78 -1.86
N SER A 198 14.22 -16.63 -1.21
CA SER A 198 13.30 -16.06 -0.23
C SER A 198 12.29 -15.10 -0.85
N LEU A 199 11.05 -15.14 -0.35
CA LEU A 199 10.02 -14.15 -0.68
C LEU A 199 10.15 -12.86 0.15
N LEU A 200 11.01 -12.83 1.18
CA LEU A 200 11.18 -11.64 2.02
C LEU A 200 12.04 -10.57 1.34
N GLY A 201 11.71 -9.31 1.59
CA GLY A 201 12.38 -8.15 1.00
C GLY A 201 12.22 -8.11 -0.52
N LYS A 202 11.02 -8.40 -1.03
CA LYS A 202 10.73 -8.51 -2.47
C LYS A 202 9.53 -7.67 -2.87
N LEU A 203 9.58 -7.13 -4.09
CA LEU A 203 8.38 -6.76 -4.83
C LEU A 203 8.02 -7.96 -5.71
N ILE A 204 6.88 -8.58 -5.43
CA ILE A 204 6.39 -9.71 -6.23
C ILE A 204 5.20 -9.29 -7.07
N ARG A 205 5.00 -10.02 -8.18
CA ARG A 205 3.86 -9.88 -9.07
C ARG A 205 3.13 -11.21 -9.16
N ILE A 206 1.84 -11.21 -8.84
CA ILE A 206 0.96 -12.37 -8.78
C ILE A 206 -0.04 -12.25 -9.93
N ALA A 207 -0.16 -13.31 -10.72
CA ALA A 207 -1.11 -13.38 -11.83
C ALA A 207 -2.46 -13.90 -11.32
N PRO A 208 -3.52 -13.08 -11.30
CA PRO A 208 -4.84 -13.60 -10.99
C PRO A 208 -5.28 -14.57 -12.09
N ARG A 209 -5.74 -15.76 -11.70
CA ARG A 209 -6.37 -16.71 -12.62
C ARG A 209 -7.83 -16.31 -12.82
N ALA A 210 -8.45 -16.76 -13.92
CA ALA A 210 -9.88 -16.51 -14.17
C ALA A 210 -10.81 -17.15 -13.11
N SER A 211 -10.34 -18.21 -12.40
CA SER A 211 -11.02 -18.76 -11.21
C SER A 211 -10.80 -17.91 -9.94
N GLY A 212 -10.06 -16.81 -10.08
CA GLY A 212 -9.56 -15.88 -9.05
C GLY A 212 -8.63 -16.48 -8.01
N GLY A 213 -7.91 -17.55 -8.36
CA GLY A 213 -6.68 -17.90 -7.65
C GLY A 213 -5.56 -16.91 -7.94
#